data_AF-A0A9W8NX52-F1
#
_entry.id   AF-A0A9W8NX52-F1
#
_cell.length_a   1.000
_cell.length_b   1.000
_cell.length_c   1.000
_cell.angle_alpha   90.00
_cell.angle_beta   90.00
_cell.angle_gamma   90.00
#
_symmetry.space_group_name_H-M   'P 1'
#
loop_
_entity.id
_entity.type
_entity.pdbx_description
1 polymer ?
#
loop_
_entity_poly.entity_id
_entity_poly.type
_entity_poly.pdbx_seq_one_letter_code
_entity_poly.pdbx_strand_id
1 'polypeptide(L)' 'NEPPPLRMIVHGEGGTGKSRVIQTITQMFEKSGAASMLLKSAYTGIASLIDGKTLHS' A
#
# COMPACT_ATOMS: atom_id res chain seq x y z
N ASN A 1 4.73 -12.06 -21.35
CA ASN A 1 5.42 -12.69 -20.21
C ASN A 1 5.19 -11.81 -19.00
N GLU A 2 4.08 -11.99 -18.29
CA GLU A 2 3.74 -11.16 -17.13
C GLU A 2 4.34 -11.78 -15.87
N PRO A 3 5.15 -11.05 -15.10
CA PRO A 3 5.68 -11.56 -13.85
C PRO A 3 4.52 -11.82 -12.87
N PRO A 4 4.56 -12.91 -12.09
CA PRO A 4 3.52 -13.18 -11.11
C PRO A 4 3.44 -12.05 -10.09
N PRO A 5 2.24 -11.75 -9.55
CA PRO A 5 2.08 -10.68 -8.57
C PRO A 5 2.90 -10.95 -7.31
N LEU A 6 3.67 -9.96 -6.87
CA LEU A 6 4.42 -10.03 -5.62
C LEU A 6 3.44 -10.05 -4.44
N ARG A 7 3.52 -11.12 -3.63
CA ARG A 7 2.71 -11.28 -2.41
C ARG A 7 3.63 -11.18 -1.20
N MET A 8 3.45 -10.12 -0.40
CA MET A 8 4.29 -9.83 0.76
C MET A 8 3.41 -9.54 1.97
N ILE A 9 3.80 -10.07 3.13
CA ILE A 9 3.21 -9.73 4.43
C ILE A 9 4.26 -8.94 5.21
N VAL A 10 3.92 -7.70 5.57
CA VAL A 10 4.76 -6.85 6.42
C VAL A 10 4.16 -6.83 7.83
N HIS A 11 4.75 -7.59 8.76
CA HIS A 11 4.30 -7.67 10.16
C HIS A 11 5.30 -7.01 11.12
N GLY A 12 4.86 -6.70 12.34
CA GLY A 12 5.69 -6.14 13.41
C GLY A 12 4.85 -5.45 14.47
N GLU A 13 5.44 -5.15 15.63
CA GLU A 13 4.79 -4.46 16.75
C GLU A 13 4.31 -3.04 16.38
N GLY A 14 3.43 -2.44 17.20
CA GLY A 14 3.03 -1.05 17.03
C GLY A 14 4.25 -0.12 16.99
N GLY A 15 4.28 0.86 16.07
CA GLY A 15 5.40 1.82 15.97
C GLY A 15 6.59 1.39 15.11
N THR A 16 6.61 0.17 14.54
CA THR A 16 7.73 -0.30 13.68
C THR A 16 7.79 0.31 12.26
N GLY A 17 7.08 1.40 12.01
CA GLY A 17 7.15 2.11 10.72
C GLY A 17 6.46 1.42 9.54
N LYS A 18 5.60 0.41 9.75
CA LYS A 18 4.86 -0.28 8.66
C LYS A 18 4.07 0.69 7.77
N SER A 19 3.41 1.69 8.34
CA SER A 19 2.72 2.73 7.56
C SER A 19 3.68 3.57 6.71
N ARG A 20 4.90 3.82 7.23
CA ARG A 20 5.97 4.51 6.49
C ARG A 20 6.41 3.69 5.28
N VAL A 21 6.53 2.37 5.44
CA VAL A 21 6.86 1.45 4.34
C VAL A 21 5.82 1.55 3.22
N ILE A 22 4.52 1.48 3.56
CA ILE A 22 3.45 1.57 2.55
C ILE A 22 3.47 2.94 1.85
N GLN A 23 3.68 4.03 2.59
CA GLN A 23 3.81 5.37 2.02
C GLN A 23 5.02 5.47 1.07
N THR A 24 6.17 4.94 1.45
CA THR A 24 7.37 4.97 0.62
C THR A 24 7.21 4.14 -0.66
N ILE A 25 6.56 2.97 -0.59
CA ILE A 25 6.22 2.17 -1.77
C ILE A 25 5.29 2.96 -2.70
N THR A 26 4.28 3.62 -2.14
CA THR A 26 3.35 4.46 -2.92
C THR A 26 4.09 5.58 -3.65
N GLN A 27 4.95 6.32 -2.94
CA GLN A 27 5.78 7.39 -3.53
C GLN A 27 6.75 6.86 -4.59
N MET A 28 7.25 5.63 -4.45
CA MET A 28 8.14 5.01 -5.43
C MET A 28 7.39 4.70 -6.73
N PHE A 29 6.18 4.16 -6.65
CA PHE A 29 5.35 3.88 -7.84
C PHE A 29 4.92 5.17 -8.54
N GLU A 30 4.59 6.22 -7.79
CA GLU A 30 4.29 7.56 -8.34
C GLU A 30 5.49 8.15 -9.09
N LYS A 31 6.67 8.17 -8.44
CA LYS A 31 7.91 8.68 -9.06
C LYS A 31 8.35 7.88 -10.29
N SER A 32 7.94 6.62 -10.37
CA SER A 32 8.26 5.73 -11.50
C SER A 32 7.21 5.80 -12.62
N GLY A 33 6.18 6.65 -12.51
CA GLY A 33 5.08 6.72 -13.48
C GLY A 33 4.20 5.46 -13.53
N ALA A 34 4.31 4.60 -12.52
CA ALA A 34 3.68 3.28 -12.45
C ALA A 34 2.53 3.22 -11.43
N ALA A 35 1.99 4.37 -11.00
CA ALA A 35 0.96 4.45 -9.98
C ALA A 35 -0.26 3.54 -10.25
N SER A 36 -0.65 3.35 -11.52
CA SER A 36 -1.74 2.47 -11.93
C SER A 36 -1.49 0.98 -11.66
N MET A 37 -0.24 0.58 -11.41
CA MET A 37 0.14 -0.80 -11.10
C MET A 37 0.07 -1.10 -9.60
N LEU A 38 -0.21 -0.10 -8.74
CA LEU A 38 -0.30 -0.27 -7.29
C LEU A 38 -1.76 -0.20 -6.81
N LEU A 39 -2.32 -1.34 -6.44
CA LEU A 39 -3.61 -1.41 -5.76
C LEU A 39 -3.42 -1.26 -4.24
N LYS A 40 -4.16 -0.34 -3.65
CA LYS A 40 -4.14 -0.03 -2.21
C LYS A 40 -5.45 -0.51 -1.56
N SER A 41 -5.37 -1.24 -0.46
CA SER A 41 -6.53 -1.73 0.30
C SER A 41 -6.20 -1.78 1.78
N ALA A 42 -7.18 -1.43 2.63
CA ALA A 42 -7.06 -1.54 4.08
C ALA A 42 -8.34 -2.11 4.69
N TYR A 43 -8.18 -2.99 5.68
CA TYR A 43 -9.26 -3.75 6.29
C TYR A 43 -10.21 -2.90 7.18
N THR A 44 -9.80 -1.69 7.58
CA THR A 44 -10.62 -0.80 8.42
C THR A 44 -10.47 0.67 8.02
N GLY A 45 -11.55 1.47 8.15
CA GLY A 45 -11.58 2.90 7.79
C GLY A 45 -10.61 3.78 8.59
N ILE A 46 -10.04 3.29 9.70
CA ILE A 46 -9.04 4.00 10.49
C ILE A 46 -7.66 4.02 9.80
N ALA A 47 -7.41 3.11 8.84
CA ALA A 47 -6.21 3.10 8.01
C ALA A 47 -6.30 4.07 6.80
N SER A 48 -7.02 5.18 6.96
CA SER A 48 -7.13 6.31 6.00
C SER A 48 -5.77 6.85 5.52
N LEU A 49 -4.68 6.56 6.25
CA LEU A 49 -3.29 6.83 5.84
C LEU A 49 -2.86 6.13 4.55
N ILE A 50 -3.62 5.14 4.05
CA ILE A 50 -3.42 4.51 2.74
C ILE A 50 -4.49 5.06 1.77
N ASP A 51 -4.48 6.38 1.60
CA ASP A 51 -5.15 7.09 0.50
C ASP A 51 -6.65 6.80 0.30
N GLY A 52 -7.44 7.05 1.34
CA GLY A 52 -8.74 7.72 1.19
C GLY A 52 -9.92 7.00 0.50
N LYS A 53 -9.83 5.70 0.15
CA LYS A 53 -11.01 4.94 -0.29
C LYS A 53 -11.17 3.65 0.51
N THR A 54 -12.14 3.68 1.42
CA THR A 54 -12.71 2.47 2.01
C THR A 54 -13.29 1.60 0.89
N LEU A 55 -13.04 0.29 0.95
CA LEU A 55 -13.66 -0.71 0.08
C LEU A 55 -15.14 -0.94 0.44
N HIS A 56 -15.91 0.13 0.48
CA HIS A 56 -17.36 0.06 0.57
C HIS A 56 -17.94 1.18 -0.30
N SER A 57 -18.67 0.78 -1.34
CA SER A 57 -19.56 1.66 -2.09
C SER A 57 -20.69 2.19 -1.22
#